data_AF-A0A0G2QWJ9-F1
#
_entry.id   AF-A0A0G2QWJ9-F1
#
_cell.length_a   1.000
_cell.length_b   1.000
_cell.length_c   1.000
_cell.angle_alpha   90.00
_cell.angle_beta   90.00
_cell.angle_gamma   90.00
#
_symmetry.space_group_name_H-M   'P 1'
#
loop_
_entity.id
_entity.type
_entity.pdbx_description
1 polymer ?
#
loop_
_entity_poly.entity_id
_entity_poly.type
_entity_poly.pdbx_seq_one_letter_code
_entity_poly.pdbx_strand_id
1 'polypeptide(L)'
;QSDLLSLARSLLQAWVDPLVVLSSSANTLSDPAQSKIVNKLHELQEHSRNLGDGLNILSGKMDPAAQIISSLPYRGGSDFGQDKLSKLIKFQFLLSCFRRDSHKIDSFLKVLR
;
A
#
# COMPACT_ATOMS: atom_id res chain seq x y z
N GLN A 1 -2.67 -3.05 -22.35
CA GLN A 1 -2.51 -4.08 -21.30
C GLN A 1 -1.23 -3.84 -20.49
N SER A 2 -0.08 -3.68 -21.14
CA SER A 2 1.20 -3.33 -20.48
C SER A 2 1.11 -2.12 -19.55
N ASP A 3 0.42 -1.05 -19.96
CA ASP A 3 0.24 0.16 -19.13
C ASP A 3 -0.54 -0.10 -17.84
N LEU A 4 -1.50 -1.04 -17.85
CA LEU A 4 -2.26 -1.40 -16.65
C LEU A 4 -1.38 -2.16 -15.65
N LEU A 5 -0.49 -3.03 -16.13
CA LEU A 5 0.45 -3.73 -15.26
C LEU A 5 1.48 -2.74 -14.67
N SER A 6 2.00 -1.84 -15.50
CA SER A 6 2.87 -0.73 -15.06
C SER A 6 2.20 0.12 -13.99
N LEU A 7 0.92 0.48 -14.17
CA LEU A 7 0.16 1.26 -13.21
C LEU A 7 -0.09 0.50 -11.89
N ALA A 8 -0.47 -0.78 -11.97
CA ALA A 8 -0.65 -1.63 -10.79
C ALA A 8 0.64 -1.75 -9.97
N ARG A 9 1.78 -1.97 -10.63
CA ARG A 9 3.12 -2.03 -10.00
C ARG A 9 3.49 -0.69 -9.37
N SER A 10 3.25 0.42 -10.08
CA SER A 10 3.54 1.77 -9.59
C SER A 10 2.75 2.11 -8.33
N LEU A 11 1.45 1.79 -8.31
CA LEU A 11 0.60 1.99 -7.13
C LEU A 11 1.06 1.12 -5.96
N LEU A 12 1.35 -0.16 -6.20
CA LEU A 12 1.81 -1.06 -5.15
C LEU A 12 3.13 -0.58 -4.53
N GLN A 13 4.07 -0.11 -5.36
CA GLN A 13 5.34 0.47 -4.91
C GLN A 13 5.14 1.74 -4.08
N ALA A 14 4.19 2.59 -4.47
CA ALA A 14 3.86 3.83 -3.74
C ALA A 14 3.36 3.58 -2.31
N TRP A 15 2.85 2.37 -2.03
CA TRP A 15 2.33 1.99 -0.72
C TRP A 15 3.38 1.39 0.23
N VAL A 16 4.64 1.21 -0.19
CA VAL A 16 5.72 0.71 0.67
C VAL A 16 5.93 1.62 1.89
N ASP A 17 6.21 2.90 1.68
CA ASP A 17 6.46 3.85 2.78
C ASP A 17 5.21 4.09 3.65
N PRO A 18 4.01 4.37 3.07
CA PRO A 18 2.80 4.56 3.88
C PRO A 18 2.43 3.36 4.75
N LEU A 19 2.67 2.12 4.30
CA LEU A 19 2.40 0.92 5.11
C LEU A 19 3.35 0.80 6.30
N VAL A 20 4.62 1.22 6.16
CA VAL A 20 5.56 1.34 7.29
C VAL A 20 5.06 2.38 8.28
N VAL A 21 4.64 3.53 7.77
CA VAL A 21 4.10 4.64 8.57
C VAL A 21 2.82 4.22 9.32
N LEU A 22 1.92 3.46 8.70
CA LEU A 22 0.74 2.89 9.36
C LEU A 22 1.15 1.95 10.50
N SER A 23 2.10 1.06 10.25
CA SER A 23 2.56 0.06 11.24
C SER A 23 3.21 0.73 12.45
N SER A 24 4.07 1.74 12.24
CA SER A 24 4.68 2.49 13.34
C SER A 24 3.63 3.26 14.14
N SER A 25 2.63 3.83 13.46
CA SER A 25 1.57 4.61 14.10
C SER A 25 0.60 3.75 14.90
N ALA A 26 0.32 2.53 14.43
CA ALA A 26 -0.53 1.56 15.14
C ALA A 26 0.03 1.22 16.53
N ASN A 27 1.35 1.17 16.70
CA ASN A 27 2.01 0.97 18.00
C ASN A 27 1.76 2.12 19.00
N THR A 28 1.24 3.26 18.55
CA THR A 28 0.91 4.41 19.41
C THR A 28 -0.57 4.50 19.76
N LEU A 29 -1.43 3.65 19.18
CA LEU A 29 -2.86 3.63 19.44
C LEU A 29 -3.15 2.91 20.76
N SER A 30 -3.76 3.60 21.73
CA SER A 30 -4.20 3.01 23.01
C SER A 30 -5.52 2.21 22.86
N ASP A 31 -5.57 1.30 21.89
CA ASP A 31 -6.75 0.49 21.57
C ASP A 31 -6.56 -0.97 22.05
N PRO A 32 -7.55 -1.61 22.71
CA PRO A 32 -7.46 -3.02 23.10
C PRO A 32 -7.20 -3.99 21.93
N ALA A 33 -7.59 -3.62 20.72
CA ALA A 33 -7.35 -4.37 19.48
C ALA A 33 -6.03 -3.99 18.79
N GLN A 34 -5.17 -3.18 19.42
CA GLN A 34 -3.89 -2.74 18.85
C GLN A 34 -3.06 -3.90 18.31
N SER A 35 -2.92 -4.99 19.07
CA SER A 35 -2.15 -6.17 18.64
C SER A 35 -2.71 -6.79 17.36
N LYS A 36 -4.04 -6.86 17.24
CA LYS A 36 -4.71 -7.35 16.03
C LYS A 36 -4.47 -6.42 14.83
N ILE A 37 -4.50 -5.10 15.06
CA ILE A 37 -4.24 -4.09 14.02
C ILE A 37 -2.79 -4.19 13.54
N VAL A 38 -1.82 -4.24 14.45
CA VAL A 38 -0.40 -4.35 14.13
C VAL A 38 -0.11 -5.64 13.36
N ASN A 39 -0.61 -6.78 13.83
CA ASN A 39 -0.46 -8.05 13.11
C ASN A 39 -1.05 -7.98 11.71
N LYS A 40 -2.24 -7.37 11.55
CA LYS A 40 -2.85 -7.24 10.23
C LYS A 40 -2.05 -6.34 9.30
N LEU A 41 -1.45 -5.27 9.81
CA LEU A 41 -0.58 -4.40 9.03
C LEU A 41 0.69 -5.11 8.57
N HIS A 42 1.28 -5.97 9.40
CA HIS A 42 2.40 -6.82 9.00
C HIS A 42 2.02 -7.82 7.90
N GLU A 43 0.88 -8.50 8.04
CA GLU A 43 0.35 -9.38 6.98
C GLU A 43 0.18 -8.60 5.67
N LEU A 44 -0.37 -7.38 5.72
CA LEU A 44 -0.57 -6.54 4.54
C LEU A 44 0.77 -6.15 3.90
N GLN A 45 1.78 -5.79 4.68
CA GLN A 45 3.13 -5.50 4.17
C GLN A 45 3.74 -6.71 3.46
N GLU A 46 3.61 -7.90 4.05
CA GLU A 46 4.11 -9.15 3.45
C GLU A 46 3.37 -9.48 2.15
N HIS A 47 2.04 -9.43 2.17
CA HIS A 47 1.23 -9.70 0.99
C HIS A 47 1.48 -8.69 -0.14
N SER A 48 1.64 -7.40 0.18
CA SER A 48 2.01 -6.38 -0.80
C SER A 48 3.39 -6.65 -1.41
N ARG A 49 4.37 -7.10 -0.63
CA ARG A 49 5.70 -7.48 -1.12
C ARG A 49 5.62 -8.69 -2.06
N ASN A 50 4.98 -9.76 -1.62
CA ASN A 50 4.85 -11.00 -2.40
C ASN A 50 4.10 -10.74 -3.72
N LEU A 51 3.05 -9.91 -3.70
CA LEU A 51 2.37 -9.47 -4.91
C LEU A 51 3.32 -8.69 -5.82
N GLY A 52 4.09 -7.75 -5.27
CA GLY A 52 5.07 -6.96 -6.02
C GLY A 52 6.10 -7.82 -6.74
N ASP A 53 6.65 -8.83 -6.05
CA ASP A 53 7.60 -9.79 -6.62
C ASP A 53 6.96 -10.58 -7.78
N GLY A 54 5.73 -11.06 -7.60
CA GLY A 54 4.98 -11.74 -8.64
C GLY A 54 4.72 -10.85 -9.87
N LEU A 55 4.30 -9.60 -9.66
CA LEU A 55 4.07 -8.64 -10.75
C LEU A 55 5.38 -8.25 -11.44
N ASN A 56 6.51 -8.21 -10.72
CA ASN A 56 7.82 -7.94 -11.30
C ASN A 56 8.23 -9.05 -12.28
N ILE A 57 8.08 -10.33 -11.86
CA ILE A 57 8.33 -11.49 -12.73
C ILE A 57 7.43 -11.46 -13.96
N LEU A 58 6.15 -11.14 -13.81
CA LEU A 58 5.20 -11.04 -14.92
C LEU A 58 5.57 -9.91 -15.90
N SER A 59 5.97 -8.75 -15.38
CA SER A 59 6.36 -7.61 -16.23
C SER A 59 7.57 -7.92 -17.13
N GLY A 60 8.50 -8.75 -16.67
CA GLY A 60 9.65 -9.21 -17.46
C GLY A 60 9.29 -10.14 -18.62
N LYS A 61 8.07 -10.69 -18.62
CA LYS A 61 7.54 -11.55 -19.69
C LYS A 61 6.61 -10.80 -20.66
N MET A 62 6.38 -9.50 -20.42
CA MET A 62 5.53 -8.64 -21.24
C MET A 62 6.36 -7.59 -21.99
N ASP A 63 5.67 -6.80 -22.81
CA ASP A 63 6.24 -5.67 -23.53
C ASP A 63 6.99 -4.69 -22.57
N PRO A 64 8.12 -4.08 -22.96
CA PRO A 64 8.91 -3.20 -22.09
C PRO A 64 8.12 -2.10 -21.37
N ALA A 65 7.02 -1.62 -21.96
CA ALA A 65 6.12 -0.65 -21.32
C ALA A 65 5.57 -1.15 -19.96
N ALA A 66 5.40 -2.47 -19.79
CA ALA A 66 4.92 -3.05 -18.53
C ALA A 66 5.94 -2.97 -17.39
N GLN A 67 7.22 -2.77 -17.73
CA GLN A 67 8.31 -2.68 -16.77
C GLN A 67 8.46 -1.28 -16.17
N ILE A 68 7.91 -0.25 -16.83
CA ILE A 68 7.96 1.15 -16.39
C ILE A 68 7.28 1.28 -15.02
N ILE A 69 7.94 1.96 -14.09
CA ILE A 69 7.39 2.33 -12.78
C ILE A 69 7.34 3.86 -12.70
N SER A 70 6.16 4.39 -12.39
CA SER A 70 5.98 5.81 -12.08
C SER A 70 6.35 6.07 -10.62
N SER A 71 7.21 7.07 -10.39
CA SER A 71 7.54 7.52 -9.04
C SER A 71 6.37 8.30 -8.45
N LEU A 72 5.77 7.75 -7.40
CA LEU A 72 4.65 8.35 -6.66
C LEU A 72 5.05 8.46 -5.18
N PRO A 73 5.97 9.40 -4.83
CA PRO A 73 6.51 9.47 -3.49
C PRO A 73 5.46 9.89 -2.47
N TYR A 74 5.43 9.20 -1.34
CA TYR A 74 4.56 9.56 -0.23
C TYR A 74 5.03 10.87 0.42
N ARG A 75 4.15 11.87 0.47
CA ARG A 75 4.42 13.19 1.07
C ARG A 75 3.60 13.46 2.33
N GLY A 76 2.88 12.45 2.85
CA GLY A 76 2.03 12.64 4.03
C GLY A 76 2.78 12.73 5.35
N GLY A 77 4.09 12.45 5.36
CA GLY A 77 4.93 12.45 6.55
C GLY A 77 4.60 11.32 7.54
N SER A 78 5.40 11.19 8.59
CA SER A 78 5.15 10.24 9.68
C SER A 78 4.41 10.87 10.87
N ASP A 79 4.03 12.15 10.78
CA ASP A 79 3.41 12.87 11.89
C ASP A 79 1.88 12.75 11.88
N PHE A 80 1.39 11.87 12.74
CA PHE A 80 -0.05 11.68 13.00
C PHE A 80 -0.62 12.73 13.95
N GLY A 81 0.15 13.75 14.31
CA GLY A 81 -0.19 14.73 15.35
C GLY A 81 0.15 14.19 16.74
N GLN A 82 0.06 15.06 17.75
CA GLN A 82 0.34 14.69 19.14
C GLN A 82 -0.91 14.20 19.87
N ASP A 83 -2.08 14.78 19.57
CA ASP A 83 -3.34 14.44 20.20
C ASP A 83 -3.96 13.15 19.61
N LYS A 84 -4.71 12.43 20.45
CA LYS A 84 -5.28 11.12 20.11
C LYS A 84 -6.27 11.18 18.94
N LEU A 85 -7.04 12.27 18.83
CA LEU A 85 -8.09 12.40 17.82
C LEU A 85 -7.47 12.61 16.43
N SER A 86 -6.52 13.53 16.30
CA SER A 86 -5.78 13.75 15.05
C SER A 86 -5.08 12.48 14.59
N LYS A 87 -4.48 11.72 15.52
CA LYS A 87 -3.84 10.45 15.22
C LYS A 87 -4.81 9.46 14.60
N LEU A 88 -5.97 9.28 15.23
CA LEU A 88 -6.99 8.35 14.75
C LEU A 88 -7.55 8.77 13.39
N ILE A 89 -7.83 10.07 13.19
CA ILE A 89 -8.37 10.58 11.92
C ILE A 89 -7.38 10.37 10.78
N LYS A 90 -6.11 10.74 10.97
CA LYS A 90 -5.06 10.56 9.95
C LYS A 90 -4.81 9.07 9.66
N PHE A 91 -4.81 8.23 10.69
CA PHE A 91 -4.67 6.78 10.55
C PHE A 91 -5.82 6.18 9.73
N GLN A 92 -7.06 6.54 10.06
CA GLN A 92 -8.24 6.06 9.35
C GLN A 92 -8.31 6.58 7.90
N PHE A 93 -7.90 7.82 7.67
CA PHE A 93 -7.80 8.37 6.33
C PHE A 93 -6.80 7.59 5.48
N LEU A 94 -5.60 7.33 6.02
CA LEU A 94 -4.55 6.61 5.28
C LEU A 94 -4.96 5.15 4.99
N LEU A 95 -5.60 4.47 5.95
CA LEU A 95 -6.21 3.14 5.72
C LEU A 95 -7.29 3.16 4.65
N SER A 96 -8.12 4.20 4.61
CA SER A 96 -9.17 4.35 3.60
C SER A 96 -8.58 4.50 2.19
N CYS A 97 -7.49 5.27 2.06
CA CYS A 97 -6.73 5.37 0.83
C CYS A 97 -6.11 4.02 0.42
N PHE A 98 -5.48 3.31 1.36
CA PHE A 98 -4.89 2.00 1.09
C PHE A 98 -5.94 1.00 0.58
N ARG A 99 -7.12 0.97 1.23
CA ARG A 99 -8.23 0.11 0.80
C ARG A 99 -8.68 0.44 -0.62
N ARG A 100 -8.85 1.73 -0.94
CA ARG A 100 -9.26 2.19 -2.28
C ARG A 100 -8.25 1.76 -3.35
N ASP A 101 -6.97 2.00 -3.09
CA ASP A 101 -5.92 1.68 -4.07
C ASP A 101 -5.70 0.17 -4.20
N SER A 102 -5.87 -0.60 -3.12
CA SER A 102 -5.89 -2.06 -3.16
C SER A 102 -7.02 -2.59 -4.06
N HIS A 103 -8.24 -2.05 -3.94
CA HIS A 103 -9.34 -2.39 -4.84
C HIS A 103 -9.05 -2.02 -6.30
N LYS A 104 -8.36 -0.89 -6.51
CA LYS A 104 -7.96 -0.43 -7.84
C LYS A 104 -6.94 -1.38 -8.48
N ILE A 105 -5.92 -1.80 -7.72
CA ILE A 105 -4.92 -2.80 -8.14
C ILE A 105 -5.61 -4.12 -8.48
N ASP A 106 -6.47 -4.64 -7.59
CA ASP A 106 -7.23 -5.88 -7.85
C ASP A 106 -8.07 -5.78 -9.13
N SER A 107 -8.76 -4.65 -9.35
CA SER A 107 -9.53 -4.42 -10.57
C SER A 107 -8.65 -4.43 -11.83
N PHE A 108 -7.46 -3.81 -11.77
CA PHE A 108 -6.51 -3.83 -12.89
C PHE A 108 -6.01 -5.25 -13.18
N LEU A 109 -5.67 -6.02 -12.15
CA LEU A 109 -5.20 -7.39 -12.31
C LEU A 109 -6.30 -8.31 -12.87
N LYS A 110 -7.56 -8.11 -12.49
CA LYS A 110 -8.71 -8.84 -13.06
C LYS A 110 -8.92 -8.57 -14.55
N VAL A 111 -8.66 -7.34 -15.02
CA VAL A 111 -8.74 -6.99 -16.45
C VAL A 111 -7.59 -7.59 -17.26
N LEU A 112 -6.46 -7.86 -16.61
CA LEU A 112 -5.27 -8.45 -17.23
C LEU A 112 -5.29 -9.99 -17.25
N ARG A 113 -6.14 -10.62 -16.45
CA ARG A 113 -6.33 -12.06 -16.39
C ARG A 113 -7.14 -12.55 -17.60
#